data_AF-A0A9D5K053-F1
#
_entry.id   AF-A0A9D5K053-F1
#
_cell.length_a   1.000
_cell.length_b   1.000
_cell.length_c   1.000
_cell.angle_alpha   90.00
_cell.angle_beta   90.00
_cell.angle_gamma   90.00
#
_symmetry.space_group_name_H-M   'P 1'
#
loop_
_entity.id
_entity.type
_entity.pdbx_description
1 polymer ?
#
loop_
_entity_poly.entity_id
_entity_poly.type
_entity_poly.pdbx_seq_one_letter_code
_entity_poly.pdbx_strand_id
1 'polypeptide(L)'
;MRVIIVATIISLLIIGIVEYAYRETGGLPSVIPGKTSLELQWRIQQADDDPAIYFIGDSRVDWGIADRSITQLFETQYDTQVQAVNAGLSAGSVTQITQFILDHHPQPTPGLLVLNYSPTGFYHFKT
;
A
#
# COMPACT_ATOMS: atom_id res chain seq x y z
N MET A 1 1.21 -40.64 24.82
CA MET A 1 -0.03 -39.88 24.55
C MET A 1 -0.10 -38.56 25.35
N ARG A 2 0.05 -38.56 26.68
CA ARG A 2 0.08 -37.31 27.49
C ARG A 2 1.09 -36.25 27.03
N VAL A 3 2.31 -36.65 26.68
CA VAL A 3 3.37 -35.72 26.24
C VAL A 3 3.00 -34.99 24.95
N ILE A 4 2.36 -35.67 24.00
CA ILE A 4 1.92 -35.09 22.73
C ILE A 4 0.81 -34.07 22.98
N ILE A 5 -0.17 -34.41 23.82
CA ILE A 5 -1.27 -33.51 24.17
C ILE A 5 -0.73 -32.23 24.84
N VAL A 6 0.20 -32.37 25.79
CA VAL A 6 0.82 -31.23 26.47
C VAL A 6 1.61 -30.36 25.49
N ALA A 7 2.39 -30.97 24.58
CA ALA A 7 3.13 -30.23 23.57
C ALA A 7 2.21 -29.46 22.62
N THR A 8 1.11 -30.06 22.16
CA THR A 8 0.13 -29.39 21.29
C THR A 8 -0.54 -28.21 21.99
N ILE A 9 -0.93 -28.36 23.25
CA ILE A 9 -1.55 -27.28 24.03
C ILE A 9 -0.58 -26.11 24.20
N ILE A 10 0.69 -26.39 24.51
CA ILE A 10 1.72 -25.35 24.66
C ILE A 10 1.93 -24.61 23.32
N SER A 11 2.03 -25.33 22.21
CA SER A 11 2.20 -24.72 20.88
C SER A 11 1.02 -23.81 20.51
N LEU A 12 -0.22 -24.24 20.77
CA LEU A 12 -1.41 -23.42 20.50
C LEU A 12 -1.45 -22.18 21.38
N LEU A 13 -1.05 -22.28 22.65
CA LEU A 13 -0.94 -21.14 23.56
C LEU A 13 0.11 -20.13 23.08
N ILE A 14 1.27 -20.59 22.64
CA ILE A 14 2.32 -19.72 22.10
C ILE A 14 1.82 -18.99 20.85
N ILE A 15 1.20 -19.70 19.91
CA ILE A 15 0.64 -19.10 18.69
C ILE A 15 -0.42 -18.05 19.06
N GLY A 16 -1.33 -18.38 19.98
CA GLY A 16 -2.37 -17.45 20.43
C GLY A 16 -1.80 -16.19 21.09
N ILE A 17 -0.78 -16.32 21.94
CA ILE A 17 -0.12 -15.18 22.59
C ILE A 17 0.59 -14.29 21.57
N VAL A 18 1.32 -14.88 20.61
CA VAL A 18 2.01 -14.14 19.55
C VAL A 18 1.01 -13.39 18.68
N GLU A 19 -0.10 -14.02 18.28
CA GLU A 19 -1.10 -13.38 17.43
C GLU A 19 -1.90 -12.31 18.17
N TYR A 20 -2.21 -12.52 19.45
CA TYR A 20 -2.84 -11.49 20.30
C TYR A 20 -1.93 -10.27 20.45
N ALA A 21 -0.65 -10.48 20.78
CA ALA A 21 0.32 -9.39 20.87
C ALA A 21 0.53 -8.68 19.52
N TYR A 22 0.53 -9.42 18.41
CA TYR A 22 0.59 -8.87 17.06
C TYR A 22 -0.63 -7.97 16.76
N ARG A 23 -1.84 -8.40 17.10
CA ARG A 23 -3.06 -7.60 16.87
C ARG A 23 -3.15 -6.37 17.78
N GLU A 24 -2.75 -6.48 19.04
CA GLU A 24 -2.69 -5.36 20.00
C GLU A 24 -1.67 -4.29 19.61
N THR A 25 -0.52 -4.70 19.05
CA THR A 25 0.55 -3.78 18.64
C THR A 25 0.31 -3.14 17.27
N GLY A 26 -0.77 -3.52 16.58
CA GLY A 26 -1.06 -3.06 15.21
C GLY A 26 -0.27 -3.79 14.12
N GLY A 27 0.32 -4.93 14.45
CA GLY A 27 1.25 -5.70 13.63
C GLY A 27 2.69 -5.21 13.75
N LEU A 28 3.64 -6.00 13.25
CA LEU A 28 4.93 -5.42 12.89
C LEU A 28 4.66 -4.38 11.80
N PRO A 29 5.38 -3.24 11.76
CA PRO A 29 5.41 -2.45 10.54
C PRO A 29 5.77 -3.44 9.44
N SER A 30 4.86 -3.60 8.48
CA SER A 30 5.13 -4.35 7.27
C SER A 30 6.34 -3.67 6.66
N VAL A 31 7.54 -4.17 6.95
CA VAL A 31 8.75 -3.76 6.27
C VAL A 31 8.60 -4.37 4.88
N ILE A 32 7.83 -3.67 4.05
CA ILE A 32 7.79 -3.88 2.62
C ILE A 32 9.19 -3.43 2.19
N PRO A 33 10.11 -4.34 1.80
CA PRO A 33 11.30 -3.87 1.11
C PRO A 33 10.81 -3.01 -0.05
N GLY A 34 11.30 -1.76 -0.16
CA GLY A 34 10.79 -0.80 -1.14
C GLY A 34 10.64 -1.45 -2.51
N LYS A 35 9.55 -1.12 -3.22
CA LYS A 35 9.23 -1.80 -4.48
C LYS A 35 10.36 -1.61 -5.48
N THR A 36 10.65 -2.65 -6.25
CA THR A 36 11.51 -2.55 -7.42
C THR A 36 10.76 -1.85 -8.57
N SER A 37 11.49 -1.33 -9.55
CA SER A 37 10.87 -0.76 -10.76
C SER A 37 10.01 -1.77 -11.52
N LEU A 38 10.36 -3.07 -11.48
CA LEU A 38 9.57 -4.14 -12.10
C LEU A 38 8.24 -4.36 -11.36
N GLU A 39 8.26 -4.34 -10.03
CA GLU A 39 7.05 -4.45 -9.22
C GLU A 39 6.13 -3.24 -9.42
N LEU A 40 6.69 -2.04 -9.54
CA LEU A 40 5.95 -0.83 -9.90
C LEU A 40 5.26 -0.98 -11.27
N GLN A 41 6.00 -1.44 -12.28
CA GLN A 41 5.46 -1.68 -13.62
C GLN A 41 4.30 -2.66 -13.59
N TRP A 42 4.49 -3.81 -12.93
CA TRP A 42 3.46 -4.84 -12.86
C TRP A 42 2.18 -4.33 -12.19
N ARG A 43 2.29 -3.51 -11.14
CA ARG A 43 1.13 -2.93 -10.45
C ARG A 43 0.36 -1.93 -11.32
N ILE A 44 1.07 -1.07 -12.07
CA ILE A 44 0.42 -0.11 -12.97
C ILE A 44 -0.31 -0.83 -14.11
N GLN A 45 0.28 -1.90 -14.63
CA GLN A 45 -0.33 -2.71 -15.68
C GLN A 45 -1.52 -3.54 -15.20
N GLN A 46 -1.60 -3.86 -13.90
CA GLN A 46 -2.74 -4.54 -13.28
C GLN A 46 -3.86 -3.59 -12.84
N ALA A 47 -3.66 -2.28 -13.01
CA ALA A 47 -4.65 -1.27 -12.68
C ALA A 47 -5.72 -1.22 -13.79
N ASP A 48 -6.51 -2.29 -13.88
CA ASP A 48 -7.48 -2.51 -14.97
C ASP A 48 -8.84 -1.86 -14.69
N ASP A 49 -9.13 -1.48 -13.45
CA ASP A 49 -10.39 -0.80 -13.09
C ASP A 49 -10.41 0.66 -13.57
N ASP A 50 -11.55 1.07 -14.13
CA ASP A 50 -11.86 2.47 -14.45
C ASP A 50 -12.86 3.03 -13.44
N PRO A 51 -12.51 4.03 -12.60
CA PRO A 51 -11.25 4.78 -12.59
C PRO A 51 -10.17 4.24 -11.63
N ALA A 52 -8.90 4.23 -12.08
CA ALA A 52 -7.74 3.94 -11.24
C ALA A 52 -7.23 5.20 -10.50
N ILE A 53 -6.66 5.04 -9.30
CA ILE A 53 -6.09 6.13 -8.52
C ILE A 53 -4.61 5.87 -8.24
N TYR A 54 -3.72 6.74 -8.70
CA TYR A 54 -2.28 6.59 -8.52
C TYR A 54 -1.75 7.50 -7.42
N PHE A 55 -1.06 6.93 -6.44
CA PHE A 55 -0.36 7.67 -5.39
C PHE A 55 1.13 7.71 -5.72
N ILE A 56 1.62 8.87 -6.12
CA ILE A 56 3.01 9.03 -6.56
C ILE A 56 3.80 9.75 -5.48
N GLY A 57 4.99 9.23 -5.18
CA GLY A 57 5.94 9.88 -4.28
C GLY A 57 7.25 9.10 -4.14
N ASP A 58 8.04 9.50 -3.16
CA ASP A 58 9.34 8.90 -2.83
C ASP A 58 9.18 7.67 -1.91
N SER A 59 10.22 7.34 -1.15
CA SER A 59 10.22 6.23 -0.19
C SER A 59 9.10 6.32 0.86
N ARG A 60 8.56 7.51 1.15
CA ARG A 60 7.45 7.65 2.11
C ARG A 60 6.13 7.20 1.53
N VAL A 61 5.89 7.39 0.24
CA VAL A 61 4.72 6.81 -0.42
C VAL A 61 4.95 5.32 -0.59
N ASP A 62 6.13 4.90 -1.04
CA ASP A 62 6.51 3.49 -1.21
C ASP A 62 6.23 2.66 0.06
N TRP A 63 6.60 3.18 1.24
CA TRP A 63 6.42 2.46 2.51
C TRP A 63 5.18 2.84 3.31
N GLY A 64 4.65 4.05 3.13
CA GLY A 64 3.66 4.63 4.03
C GLY A 64 2.22 4.32 3.67
N ILE A 65 1.96 3.74 2.50
CA ILE A 65 0.61 3.63 1.96
C ILE A 65 0.37 2.23 1.37
N ALA A 66 -0.67 1.54 1.85
CA ALA A 66 -1.08 0.26 1.28
C ALA A 66 -2.24 0.44 0.28
N ASP A 67 -2.12 -0.12 -0.92
CA ASP A 67 -3.12 -0.09 -2.02
C ASP A 67 -4.53 -0.39 -1.50
N ARG A 68 -4.68 -1.52 -0.81
CA ARG A 68 -5.96 -2.00 -0.26
C ARG A 68 -6.60 -1.01 0.71
N SER A 69 -5.80 -0.36 1.56
CA SER A 69 -6.32 0.61 2.54
C SER A 69 -6.90 1.84 1.86
N ILE A 70 -6.30 2.28 0.75
CA ILE A 70 -6.82 3.41 0.00
C ILE A 70 -8.05 3.02 -0.82
N THR A 71 -8.00 1.88 -1.52
CA THR A 71 -9.17 1.37 -2.26
C THR A 71 -10.37 1.31 -1.34
N GLN A 72 -10.21 0.68 -0.16
CA GLN A 72 -11.28 0.58 0.81
C GLN A 72 -11.77 1.94 1.32
N LEU A 73 -10.86 2.91 1.53
CA LEU A 73 -11.24 4.27 1.91
C LEU A 73 -12.11 4.93 0.83
N PHE A 74 -11.73 4.82 -0.44
CA PHE A 74 -12.48 5.43 -1.53
C PHE A 74 -13.83 4.75 -1.76
N GLU A 75 -13.87 3.43 -1.73
CA GLU A 75 -15.12 2.65 -1.80
C GLU A 75 -16.06 3.02 -0.65
N THR A 76 -15.54 3.13 0.58
CA THR A 76 -16.37 3.42 1.77
C THR A 76 -16.84 4.88 1.81
N GLN A 77 -15.99 5.83 1.42
CA GLN A 77 -16.28 7.27 1.56
C GLN A 77 -17.01 7.86 0.35
N TYR A 78 -16.76 7.34 -0.85
CA TYR A 78 -17.29 7.90 -2.10
C TYR A 78 -18.19 6.94 -2.87
N ASP A 79 -18.45 5.72 -2.36
CA ASP A 79 -19.27 4.69 -3.02
C ASP A 79 -18.86 4.45 -4.48
N THR A 80 -17.55 4.58 -4.76
CA THR A 80 -16.98 4.47 -6.09
C THR A 80 -16.06 3.26 -6.12
N GLN A 81 -16.30 2.35 -7.06
CA GLN A 81 -15.37 1.25 -7.33
C GLN A 81 -14.14 1.83 -8.03
N VAL A 82 -13.01 1.81 -7.33
CA VAL A 82 -11.73 2.33 -7.82
C VAL A 82 -10.60 1.40 -7.41
N GLN A 83 -9.59 1.29 -8.25
CA GLN A 83 -8.35 0.61 -7.87
C GLN A 83 -7.28 1.64 -7.53
N ALA A 84 -6.93 1.71 -6.25
CA ALA A 84 -5.82 2.55 -5.82
C ALA A 84 -4.49 1.80 -5.96
N VAL A 85 -3.51 2.46 -6.57
CA VAL A 85 -2.16 1.96 -6.79
C VAL A 85 -1.18 2.88 -6.11
N ASN A 86 -0.44 2.35 -5.13
CA ASN A 86 0.77 3.01 -4.66
C ASN A 86 1.83 2.91 -5.77
N ALA A 87 2.13 4.06 -6.37
CA ALA A 87 3.19 4.24 -7.35
C ALA A 87 4.44 4.91 -6.73
N GLY A 88 4.58 4.91 -5.41
CA GLY A 88 5.79 5.34 -4.73
C GLY A 88 6.97 4.42 -5.05
N LEU A 89 8.12 5.03 -5.31
CA LEU A 89 9.38 4.32 -5.55
C LEU A 89 10.49 4.99 -4.76
N SER A 90 11.11 4.24 -3.86
CA SER A 90 12.28 4.70 -3.10
C SER A 90 13.40 5.16 -4.05
N ALA A 91 13.93 6.36 -3.80
CA ALA A 91 14.91 7.04 -4.69
C ALA A 91 14.43 7.25 -6.14
N GLY A 92 13.13 7.10 -6.42
CA GLY A 92 12.52 7.37 -7.72
C GLY A 92 12.19 8.85 -7.93
N SER A 93 12.28 9.31 -9.17
CA SER A 93 11.81 10.64 -9.55
C SER A 93 10.29 10.62 -9.77
N VAL A 94 9.56 11.49 -9.08
CA VAL A 94 8.11 11.69 -9.27
C VAL A 94 7.77 11.94 -10.74
N THR A 95 8.59 12.72 -11.44
CA THR A 95 8.41 13.00 -12.87
C THR A 95 8.54 11.73 -13.72
N GLN A 96 9.57 10.91 -13.46
CA GLN A 96 9.78 9.66 -14.20
C GLN A 96 8.66 8.64 -13.91
N ILE A 97 8.21 8.54 -12.66
CA ILE A 97 7.09 7.68 -12.28
C ILE A 97 5.80 8.15 -12.96
N THR A 98 5.54 9.46 -12.96
CA THR A 98 4.36 10.04 -13.61
C THR A 98 4.37 9.75 -15.10
N GLN A 99 5.50 10.00 -15.78
CA GLN A 99 5.64 9.69 -17.20
C GLN A 99 5.43 8.20 -17.46
N PHE A 100 6.01 7.34 -16.63
CA PHE A 100 5.85 5.90 -16.74
C PHE A 100 4.38 5.47 -16.62
N ILE A 101 3.61 6.02 -15.68
CA ILE A 101 2.17 5.76 -15.56
C ILE A 101 1.44 6.22 -16.82
N LEU A 102 1.70 7.43 -17.31
CA LEU A 102 1.06 7.95 -18.52
C LEU A 102 1.36 7.08 -19.75
N ASP A 103 2.58 6.54 -19.85
CA ASP A 103 3.00 5.70 -20.98
C ASP A 103 2.49 4.26 -20.91
N HIS A 104 2.15 3.76 -19.71
CA HIS A 104 1.84 2.33 -19.48
C HIS A 104 0.47 2.09 -18.85
N HIS A 105 -0.33 3.13 -18.58
CA HIS A 105 -1.68 2.96 -18.06
C HIS A 105 -2.55 2.23 -19.09
N PRO A 106 -3.21 1.13 -18.72
CA PRO A 106 -4.00 0.34 -19.66
C PRO A 106 -5.27 1.04 -20.18
N GLN A 107 -5.81 2.04 -19.46
CA GLN A 107 -7.11 2.65 -19.78
C GLN A 107 -7.00 4.03 -20.45
N PRO A 108 -7.95 4.37 -21.35
CA PRO A 108 -8.00 5.67 -22.02
C PRO A 108 -8.58 6.80 -21.15
N THR A 109 -9.30 6.43 -20.08
CA THR A 109 -9.93 7.36 -19.13
C THR A 109 -8.90 7.79 -18.09
N PRO A 110 -8.74 9.10 -17.86
CA PRO A 110 -7.78 9.58 -16.87
C PRO A 110 -8.26 9.24 -15.48
N GLY A 111 -7.54 8.32 -14.82
CA GLY A 111 -7.65 8.10 -13.39
C GLY A 111 -7.27 9.34 -12.56
N LEU A 112 -7.46 9.25 -11.24
CA LEU A 112 -7.03 10.31 -10.32
C LEU A 112 -5.54 10.13 -10.00
N LEU A 113 -4.74 11.17 -10.22
CA LEU A 113 -3.32 11.16 -9.88
C LEU A 113 -3.08 12.01 -8.64
N VAL A 114 -2.76 11.36 -7.53
CA VAL A 114 -2.47 11.98 -6.23
C VAL A 114 -0.96 12.08 -6.07
N LEU A 115 -0.45 13.30 -6.22
CA LEU A 115 0.96 13.63 -5.96
C LEU A 115 1.16 13.89 -4.47
N ASN A 116 1.77 12.95 -3.75
CA ASN A 116 2.28 13.24 -2.41
C ASN A 116 3.76 13.59 -2.49
N TYR A 117 4.01 14.89 -2.65
CA TYR A 117 5.33 15.48 -2.58
C TYR A 117 5.81 15.49 -1.13
N SER A 118 6.97 14.89 -0.85
CA SER A 118 7.70 15.13 0.39
C SER A 118 8.72 16.24 0.17
N PRO A 119 8.42 17.50 0.53
CA PRO A 119 9.45 18.38 1.02
C PRO A 119 9.63 18.07 2.50
N THR A 120 10.76 18.40 3.09
CA THR A 120 10.74 18.79 4.50
C THR A 120 9.68 19.90 4.69
N GLY A 121 8.49 19.58 5.21
CA GLY A 121 7.43 20.57 5.46
C GLY A 121 6.03 19.98 5.67
N PHE A 122 5.58 19.92 6.92
CA PHE A 122 4.16 19.84 7.25
C PHE A 122 3.44 21.07 6.69
N TYR A 123 2.55 20.91 5.72
CA TYR A 123 1.55 21.93 5.44
C TYR A 123 0.35 21.71 6.36
N HIS A 124 0.24 22.54 7.40
CA HIS A 124 -1.02 22.75 8.09
C HIS A 124 -1.97 23.47 7.14
N PHE A 125 -3.05 22.81 6.71
CA PHE A 125 -4.22 23.53 6.22
C PHE A 125 -4.92 24.12 7.45
N LYS A 126 -4.81 25.44 7.64
CA LYS A 126 -5.73 26.16 8.53
C LYS A 126 -7.09 26.19 7.84
N THR A 127 -8.10 25.63 8.49
CA THR A 127 -9.49 26.07 8.34
C THR A 127 -9.65 27.49 8.82
#